data_AF-A0A3L7XAD8-F1
#
_entry.id   AF-A0A3L7XAD8-F1
#
_cell.length_a   1.000
_cell.length_b   1.000
_cell.length_c   1.000
_cell.angle_alpha   90.00
_cell.angle_beta   90.00
_cell.angle_gamma   90.00
#
_symmetry.space_group_name_H-M   'P 1'
#
loop_
_entity.id
_entity.type
_entity.pdbx_description
1 polymer ?
#
loop_
_entity_poly.entity_id
_entity_poly.type
_entity_poly.pdbx_seq_one_letter_code
_entity_poly.pdbx_strand_id
1 'polypeptide(L)'
;MTTQRKIYATIGLPLLLLVSLFWVAQRGLMAPAAPPAIVQGQSFSIAAGSALALTGIHPADILGAGGLPLIACQSLGLVCDDPETGAQDDLTALSYGWDFQADGFAQMQFSVSAASRGLLNTAVRAESGCSPAEPDGDFFRSPLDETNSQDLDGDGNACAGNSGYGLGLGEGATLDGVDAGDRDPCQFVDIECDGIPDAPIYFALAAGSPTLALVEATPADVLVTGFQFVPSVYASAASLGLVSGDAIAALCLYENGDGVFGSDDQMLFSLGKGSPSLVGLNGDAASILAPGPLRLVYRADKLGLLPSDEVDALLCSTASDVQRLYLPEIQR
;
A
#
# COMPACT_ATOMS: atom_id res chain seq x y z
N MET A 1 25.80 -50.03 -82.15
CA MET A 1 26.57 -48.81 -82.47
C MET A 1 26.58 -47.93 -81.22
N THR A 2 27.63 -48.07 -80.42
CA THR A 2 28.76 -47.11 -80.28
C THR A 2 28.37 -45.91 -79.39
N THR A 3 28.49 -46.02 -78.07
CA THR A 3 29.63 -45.52 -77.23
C THR A 3 29.41 -44.10 -76.73
N GLN A 4 29.34 -43.91 -75.40
CA GLN A 4 30.23 -43.00 -74.67
C GLN A 4 30.13 -43.19 -73.15
N ARG A 5 31.31 -43.47 -72.57
CA ARG A 5 31.64 -43.41 -71.14
C ARG A 5 31.54 -41.97 -70.62
N LYS A 6 31.27 -41.82 -69.32
CA LYS A 6 32.10 -40.98 -68.43
C LYS A 6 32.01 -41.47 -66.98
N ILE A 7 33.20 -41.67 -66.42
CA ILE A 7 33.55 -41.97 -65.03
C ILE A 7 33.66 -40.63 -64.27
N TYR A 8 33.83 -40.71 -62.94
CA TYR A 8 34.23 -39.68 -61.95
C TYR A 8 33.04 -39.08 -61.18
N ALA A 9 33.09 -38.89 -59.87
CA ALA A 9 34.07 -39.25 -58.85
C ALA A 9 33.36 -39.16 -57.48
N THR A 10 33.74 -40.05 -56.59
CA THR A 10 33.42 -40.04 -55.17
C THR A 10 34.07 -38.82 -54.53
N ILE A 11 33.28 -37.93 -53.91
CA ILE A 11 33.75 -37.03 -52.87
C ILE A 11 32.79 -37.19 -51.70
N GLY A 12 33.28 -37.81 -50.64
CA GLY A 12 32.61 -37.84 -49.35
C GLY A 12 32.54 -36.44 -48.78
N LEU A 13 31.35 -36.04 -48.31
CA LEU A 13 31.16 -34.84 -47.52
C LEU A 13 30.99 -35.26 -46.05
N PRO A 14 31.81 -34.73 -45.12
CA PRO A 14 31.83 -35.15 -43.73
C PRO A 14 30.70 -34.48 -42.94
N LEU A 15 30.14 -35.28 -42.03
CA LEU A 15 29.86 -34.94 -40.63
C LEU A 15 29.70 -33.44 -40.32
N LEU A 16 28.48 -32.92 -40.47
CA LEU A 16 28.05 -31.63 -39.93
C LEU A 16 27.64 -31.84 -38.46
N LEU A 17 28.65 -31.87 -37.59
CA LEU A 17 28.52 -31.81 -36.14
C LEU A 17 29.29 -30.55 -35.71
N LEU A 18 28.63 -29.39 -35.82
CA LEU A 18 29.16 -28.12 -35.36
C LEU A 18 28.13 -27.46 -34.44
N VAL A 19 28.22 -27.88 -33.18
CA VAL A 19 28.36 -26.99 -32.02
C VAL A 19 27.26 -25.94 -31.88
N SER A 20 26.07 -26.37 -31.48
CA SER A 20 25.10 -25.60 -30.69
C SER A 20 25.63 -25.44 -29.25
N LEU A 21 26.70 -24.66 -29.08
CA LEU A 21 27.43 -24.57 -27.80
C LEU A 21 28.10 -23.20 -27.64
N PHE A 22 27.37 -22.10 -27.90
CA PHE A 22 27.82 -20.75 -27.52
C PHE A 22 26.63 -19.79 -27.34
N TRP A 23 25.64 -20.17 -26.51
CA TRP A 23 24.57 -19.25 -26.09
C TRP A 23 24.10 -19.52 -24.64
N VAL A 24 25.01 -19.95 -23.76
CA VAL A 24 24.71 -20.20 -22.33
C VAL A 24 25.70 -19.50 -21.37
N ALA A 25 26.55 -18.58 -21.85
CA ALA A 25 27.55 -17.94 -20.98
C ALA A 25 27.62 -16.41 -21.14
N GLN A 26 26.46 -15.75 -21.20
CA GLN A 26 26.34 -14.31 -20.88
C GLN A 26 25.05 -14.03 -20.10
N ARG A 27 24.79 -14.83 -19.05
CA ARG A 27 24.20 -14.24 -17.84
C ARG A 27 25.34 -13.55 -17.11
N GLY A 28 25.74 -12.40 -17.65
CA GLY A 28 26.48 -11.45 -16.83
C GLY A 28 25.62 -11.23 -15.59
N LEU A 29 26.25 -11.32 -14.43
CA LEU A 29 25.77 -10.67 -13.21
C LEU A 29 25.54 -9.21 -13.60
N MET A 30 24.34 -8.89 -14.10
CA MET A 30 23.90 -7.51 -14.09
C MET A 30 23.78 -7.23 -12.61
N ALA A 31 24.71 -6.42 -12.10
CA ALA A 31 24.52 -5.79 -10.81
C ALA A 31 23.10 -5.18 -10.86
N PRO A 32 22.27 -5.39 -9.83
CA PRO A 32 20.96 -4.76 -9.78
C PRO A 32 21.17 -3.28 -10.09
N ALA A 33 20.40 -2.76 -11.04
CA ALA A 33 20.48 -1.36 -11.39
C ALA A 33 20.24 -0.58 -10.09
N ALA A 34 21.12 0.36 -9.76
CA ALA A 34 20.91 1.20 -8.58
C ALA A 34 19.55 1.90 -8.74
N PRO A 35 18.66 1.83 -7.74
CA PRO A 35 17.37 2.50 -7.82
C PRO A 35 17.60 4.01 -8.07
N PRO A 36 16.76 4.66 -8.89
CA PRO A 36 16.88 6.09 -9.15
C PRO A 36 16.76 6.89 -7.84
N ALA A 37 17.50 8.00 -7.78
CA ALA A 37 17.69 8.79 -6.58
C ALA A 37 16.49 9.73 -6.31
N ILE A 38 15.36 9.21 -5.85
CA ILE A 38 14.12 9.91 -5.45
C ILE A 38 13.12 10.00 -6.63
N VAL A 39 11.95 9.35 -6.49
CA VAL A 39 10.64 9.94 -6.14
C VAL A 39 9.56 8.86 -6.25
N GLN A 40 8.67 8.80 -5.26
CA GLN A 40 7.36 8.21 -5.49
C GLN A 40 6.24 9.07 -4.93
N GLY A 41 5.22 9.26 -5.76
CA GLY A 41 4.01 10.01 -5.45
C GLY A 41 3.02 9.22 -4.59
N GLN A 42 3.53 8.59 -3.54
CA GLN A 42 2.77 7.97 -2.48
C GLN A 42 3.20 8.57 -1.15
N SER A 43 2.25 8.67 -0.25
CA SER A 43 2.45 9.05 1.13
C SER A 43 1.90 7.98 2.04
N PHE A 44 2.41 7.93 3.26
CA PHE A 44 2.09 6.89 4.21
C PHE A 44 2.21 7.39 5.64
N SER A 45 1.56 6.69 6.58
CA SER A 45 1.86 6.77 8.01
C SER A 45 2.60 5.52 8.47
N ILE A 46 3.09 5.57 9.69
CA ILE A 46 3.84 4.48 10.30
C ILE A 46 3.20 4.08 11.63
N ALA A 47 3.22 2.78 11.91
CA ALA A 47 2.67 2.22 13.12
C ALA A 47 3.32 2.77 14.39
N ALA A 48 2.50 2.93 15.42
CA ALA A 48 2.97 3.29 16.74
C ALA A 48 4.11 2.37 17.24
N GLY A 49 5.12 2.98 17.86
CA GLY A 49 6.30 2.26 18.36
C GLY A 49 7.41 2.03 17.35
N SER A 50 7.24 2.53 16.11
CA SER A 50 8.28 2.63 15.09
C SER A 50 9.56 3.31 15.60
N ALA A 51 10.71 2.92 15.02
CA ALA A 51 12.01 3.54 15.34
C ALA A 51 12.10 4.99 14.84
N LEU A 52 11.41 5.33 13.75
CA LEU A 52 11.29 6.71 13.25
C LEU A 52 10.64 7.63 14.28
N ALA A 53 9.78 7.13 15.16
CA ALA A 53 9.18 7.94 16.22
C ALA A 53 10.24 8.56 17.17
N LEU A 54 11.42 7.93 17.28
CA LEU A 54 12.55 8.47 18.07
C LEU A 54 13.19 9.71 17.44
N THR A 55 12.89 10.00 16.18
CA THR A 55 13.41 11.17 15.45
C THR A 55 12.49 12.38 15.53
N GLY A 56 11.37 12.27 16.26
CA GLY A 56 10.36 13.32 16.40
C GLY A 56 9.23 13.23 15.35
N ILE A 57 9.17 12.13 14.61
CA ILE A 57 8.02 11.77 13.78
C ILE A 57 6.91 11.22 14.68
N HIS A 58 5.67 11.61 14.40
CA HIS A 58 4.49 11.05 15.05
C HIS A 58 3.87 9.95 14.18
N PRO A 59 3.26 8.90 14.76
CA PRO A 59 2.56 7.87 13.98
C PRO A 59 1.47 8.45 13.06
N ALA A 60 0.83 9.55 13.47
CA ALA A 60 -0.14 10.27 12.65
C ALA A 60 0.46 11.28 11.64
N ASP A 61 1.78 11.36 11.48
CA ASP A 61 2.37 12.16 10.39
C ASP A 61 2.13 11.46 9.04
N ILE A 62 1.82 12.25 8.01
CA ILE A 62 1.80 11.78 6.62
C ILE A 62 3.19 12.02 6.03
N LEU A 63 3.91 10.93 5.78
CA LEU A 63 5.29 10.90 5.34
C LEU A 63 5.37 10.69 3.83
N GLY A 64 6.45 11.20 3.23
CA GLY A 64 6.86 10.85 1.88
C GLY A 64 8.04 9.87 1.87
N ALA A 65 8.42 9.42 0.68
CA ALA A 65 9.64 8.63 0.51
C ALA A 65 10.86 9.34 1.13
N GLY A 66 11.63 8.61 1.92
CA GLY A 66 12.71 9.12 2.78
C GLY A 66 12.28 9.41 4.22
N GLY A 67 11.03 9.14 4.60
CA GLY A 67 10.52 9.27 5.97
C GLY A 67 10.38 10.72 6.45
N LEU A 68 10.33 11.69 5.53
CA LEU A 68 10.14 13.09 5.87
C LEU A 68 8.64 13.42 5.93
N PRO A 69 8.18 14.21 6.92
CA PRO A 69 6.78 14.60 7.02
C PRO A 69 6.43 15.54 5.88
N LEU A 70 5.43 15.16 5.09
CA LEU A 70 4.77 16.00 4.10
C LEU A 70 3.65 16.80 4.77
N ILE A 71 2.82 16.15 5.59
CA ILE A 71 1.81 16.80 6.43
C ILE A 71 2.01 16.29 7.85
N ALA A 72 2.34 17.19 8.77
CA ALA A 72 2.53 16.84 10.17
C ALA A 72 1.19 16.58 10.86
N CYS A 73 1.19 15.76 11.90
CA CYS A 73 0.04 15.43 12.73
C CYS A 73 -0.69 16.70 13.24
N GLN A 74 0.03 17.77 13.60
CA GLN A 74 -0.60 19.03 14.05
C GLN A 74 -1.35 19.73 12.91
N SER A 75 -0.89 19.60 11.67
CA SER A 75 -1.57 20.13 10.48
C SER A 75 -2.87 19.37 10.16
N LEU A 76 -3.06 18.17 10.71
CA LEU A 76 -4.32 17.45 10.68
C LEU A 76 -5.26 17.85 11.84
N GLY A 77 -4.78 18.69 12.76
CA GLY A 77 -5.42 19.10 14.02
C GLY A 77 -5.64 17.96 15.01
N LEU A 78 -4.75 16.98 14.95
CA LEU A 78 -4.68 15.85 15.86
C LEU A 78 -3.91 16.21 17.14
N VAL A 79 -4.11 15.41 18.18
CA VAL A 79 -3.37 15.44 19.44
C VAL A 79 -2.17 14.51 19.32
N CYS A 80 -1.06 15.07 18.82
CA CYS A 80 0.14 14.29 18.52
C CYS A 80 0.84 13.74 19.77
N ASP A 81 0.76 14.46 20.88
CA ASP A 81 1.27 14.02 22.19
C ASP A 81 0.28 14.45 23.27
N ASP A 82 -0.38 13.50 23.93
CA ASP A 82 -1.14 13.76 25.14
C ASP A 82 -0.18 13.93 26.33
N PRO A 83 -0.07 15.13 26.92
CA PRO A 83 0.87 15.38 28.01
C PRO A 83 0.51 14.65 29.32
N GLU A 84 -0.73 14.19 29.49
CA GLU A 84 -1.19 13.51 30.70
C GLU A 84 -0.95 11.99 30.62
N THR A 85 -1.22 11.39 29.47
CA THR A 85 -1.16 9.93 29.30
C THR A 85 0.07 9.46 28.54
N GLY A 86 0.70 10.34 27.75
CA GLY A 86 1.75 9.97 26.79
C GLY A 86 1.20 9.22 25.56
N ALA A 87 -0.12 9.16 25.39
CA ALA A 87 -0.72 8.61 24.18
C ALA A 87 -0.48 9.54 23.00
N GLN A 88 -0.40 8.96 21.81
CA GLN A 88 -0.24 9.67 20.55
C GLN A 88 -1.38 9.25 19.63
N ASP A 89 -1.84 10.16 18.78
CA ASP A 89 -2.71 9.77 17.68
C ASP A 89 -1.92 8.93 16.67
N ASP A 90 -2.59 7.91 16.13
CA ASP A 90 -2.02 6.90 15.25
C ASP A 90 -2.99 6.64 14.10
N LEU A 91 -2.54 6.87 12.86
CA LEU A 91 -3.37 6.74 11.67
C LEU A 91 -3.42 5.26 11.26
N THR A 92 -4.62 4.68 11.19
CA THR A 92 -4.79 3.29 10.75
C THR A 92 -5.46 3.18 9.39
N ALA A 93 -5.77 4.30 8.76
CA ALA A 93 -6.28 4.37 7.40
C ALA A 93 -6.20 5.82 6.89
N LEU A 94 -5.97 5.99 5.60
CA LEU A 94 -5.82 7.30 4.96
C LEU A 94 -6.46 7.27 3.58
N SER A 95 -7.16 8.35 3.22
CA SER A 95 -7.67 8.59 1.88
C SER A 95 -7.83 10.09 1.62
N TYR A 96 -7.60 10.51 0.39
CA TYR A 96 -7.82 11.86 -0.11
C TYR A 96 -9.17 12.04 -0.79
N GLY A 97 -10.02 11.01 -0.79
CA GLY A 97 -11.38 11.07 -1.34
C GLY A 97 -11.47 10.97 -2.86
N TRP A 98 -10.39 10.55 -3.54
CA TRP A 98 -10.34 10.44 -5.02
C TRP A 98 -9.90 9.04 -5.50
N ASP A 99 -10.11 7.99 -4.69
CA ASP A 99 -9.57 6.62 -4.91
C ASP A 99 -10.29 5.78 -5.97
N PHE A 100 -11.31 6.36 -6.58
CA PHE A 100 -12.12 5.66 -7.56
C PHE A 100 -12.22 6.54 -8.81
N GLN A 101 -12.02 5.92 -9.96
CA GLN A 101 -12.49 6.50 -11.22
C GLN A 101 -13.69 5.71 -11.74
N ALA A 102 -14.44 6.31 -12.67
CA ALA A 102 -15.71 5.80 -13.18
C ALA A 102 -15.66 4.38 -13.81
N ASP A 103 -14.47 3.86 -14.11
CA ASP A 103 -14.26 2.63 -14.87
C ASP A 103 -14.07 1.35 -14.01
N GLY A 104 -14.20 1.44 -12.68
CA GLY A 104 -14.14 0.30 -11.75
C GLY A 104 -12.74 -0.09 -11.25
N PHE A 105 -12.64 -1.19 -10.49
CA PHE A 105 -11.41 -1.66 -9.84
C PHE A 105 -10.55 -2.52 -10.78
N ALA A 106 -9.52 -1.94 -11.36
CA ALA A 106 -8.55 -2.72 -12.13
C ALA A 106 -7.49 -3.36 -11.22
N GLN A 107 -7.04 -2.65 -10.18
CA GLN A 107 -5.96 -3.06 -9.28
C GLN A 107 -6.15 -2.45 -7.89
N MET A 108 -5.59 -3.08 -6.86
CA MET A 108 -5.45 -2.52 -5.52
C MET A 108 -3.98 -2.51 -5.14
N GLN A 109 -3.55 -1.45 -4.48
CA GLN A 109 -2.31 -1.44 -3.74
C GLN A 109 -2.61 -1.53 -2.25
N PHE A 110 -1.74 -2.18 -1.49
CA PHE A 110 -1.96 -2.41 -0.07
C PHE A 110 -0.64 -2.65 0.66
N SER A 111 -0.64 -2.36 1.95
CA SER A 111 0.38 -2.83 2.90
C SER A 111 -0.22 -3.88 3.84
N VAL A 112 0.63 -4.62 4.55
CA VAL A 112 0.23 -5.73 5.41
C VAL A 112 1.00 -5.73 6.72
N SER A 113 0.45 -6.36 7.76
CA SER A 113 1.18 -6.49 9.02
C SER A 113 2.42 -7.38 8.92
N ALA A 114 3.37 -7.21 9.84
CA ALA A 114 4.62 -7.97 9.91
C ALA A 114 4.41 -9.50 10.03
N ALA A 115 3.26 -9.91 10.56
CA ALA A 115 2.91 -11.33 10.73
C ALA A 115 2.37 -11.98 9.45
N SER A 116 2.10 -11.19 8.41
CA SER A 116 1.52 -11.63 7.16
C SER A 116 2.46 -12.55 6.39
N ARG A 117 1.88 -13.51 5.68
CA ARG A 117 2.62 -14.61 5.04
C ARG A 117 2.41 -14.73 3.55
N GLY A 118 1.29 -14.20 3.03
CA GLY A 118 0.92 -14.31 1.63
C GLY A 118 0.61 -15.75 1.16
N LEU A 119 -0.08 -15.85 0.02
CA LEU A 119 -0.22 -17.09 -0.73
C LEU A 119 1.11 -17.51 -1.39
N LEU A 120 1.22 -18.77 -1.80
CA LEU A 120 2.41 -19.21 -2.53
C LEU A 120 2.59 -18.44 -3.84
N ASN A 121 3.84 -18.09 -4.16
CA ASN A 121 4.24 -17.35 -5.37
C ASN A 121 3.72 -15.89 -5.45
N THR A 122 3.39 -15.28 -4.31
CA THR A 122 3.12 -13.84 -4.23
C THR A 122 4.35 -13.09 -3.71
N ALA A 123 4.40 -11.77 -3.91
CA ALA A 123 5.48 -10.94 -3.38
C ALA A 123 5.44 -10.86 -1.85
N VAL A 124 4.26 -10.75 -1.23
CA VAL A 124 4.11 -10.84 0.24
C VAL A 124 4.72 -12.14 0.80
N ARG A 125 4.61 -13.24 0.04
CA ARG A 125 5.23 -14.52 0.41
C ARG A 125 6.75 -14.53 0.25
N ALA A 126 7.28 -13.78 -0.70
CA ALA A 126 8.73 -13.59 -0.82
C ALA A 126 9.25 -12.82 0.39
N GLU A 127 8.61 -11.69 0.72
CA GLU A 127 9.02 -10.78 1.80
C GLU A 127 8.88 -11.38 3.21
N SER A 128 7.79 -12.09 3.46
CA SER A 128 7.65 -12.85 4.71
C SER A 128 8.64 -14.03 4.84
N GLY A 129 9.33 -14.40 3.75
CA GLY A 129 10.35 -15.45 3.72
C GLY A 129 11.77 -14.94 4.00
N CYS A 130 11.94 -13.63 4.15
CA CYS A 130 13.23 -12.97 4.33
C CYS A 130 13.80 -13.19 5.73
N SER A 131 15.04 -12.77 5.93
CA SER A 131 15.71 -12.88 7.23
C SER A 131 16.48 -11.59 7.54
N PRO A 132 15.87 -10.63 8.25
CA PRO A 132 14.52 -10.67 8.87
C PRO A 132 13.38 -10.66 7.83
N ALA A 133 12.17 -11.06 8.25
CA ALA A 133 10.98 -10.90 7.41
C ALA A 133 10.55 -9.44 7.46
N GLU A 134 10.21 -8.87 6.31
CA GLU A 134 9.98 -7.42 6.16
C GLU A 134 8.75 -7.02 5.33
N PRO A 135 7.62 -7.76 5.34
CA PRO A 135 6.48 -7.42 4.49
C PRO A 135 5.71 -6.16 4.92
N ASP A 136 5.98 -5.60 6.10
CA ASP A 136 5.21 -4.49 6.69
C ASP A 136 5.72 -3.10 6.36
N GLY A 137 6.94 -2.97 5.84
CA GLY A 137 7.44 -1.71 5.28
C GLY A 137 6.95 -1.45 3.84
N ASP A 138 6.27 -2.43 3.24
CA ASP A 138 6.09 -2.52 1.80
C ASP A 138 4.70 -2.11 1.32
N PHE A 139 4.62 -1.75 0.03
CA PHE A 139 3.37 -1.75 -0.71
C PHE A 139 3.39 -2.80 -1.81
N PHE A 140 2.32 -3.59 -1.84
CA PHE A 140 2.06 -4.62 -2.83
C PHE A 140 0.90 -4.22 -3.71
N ARG A 141 0.96 -4.62 -4.98
CA ARG A 141 -0.11 -4.47 -5.96
C ARG A 141 -0.74 -5.80 -6.26
N SER A 142 -2.07 -5.86 -6.23
CA SER A 142 -2.85 -7.01 -6.69
C SER A 142 -3.83 -6.63 -7.79
N PRO A 143 -3.92 -7.40 -8.88
CA PRO A 143 -4.99 -7.30 -9.87
C PRO A 143 -6.26 -8.08 -9.44
N LEU A 144 -6.38 -8.47 -8.17
CA LEU A 144 -7.50 -9.22 -7.60
C LEU A 144 -7.69 -10.63 -8.17
N ASP A 145 -6.59 -11.27 -8.57
CA ASP A 145 -6.54 -12.59 -9.20
C ASP A 145 -5.75 -13.64 -8.40
N GLU A 146 -5.61 -13.41 -7.08
CA GLU A 146 -4.83 -14.26 -6.15
C GLU A 146 -3.31 -14.13 -6.28
N THR A 147 -2.84 -13.16 -7.06
CA THR A 147 -1.43 -12.77 -7.13
C THR A 147 -1.20 -11.36 -6.59
N ASN A 148 0.05 -11.06 -6.22
CA ASN A 148 0.52 -9.70 -6.00
C ASN A 148 2.01 -9.56 -6.36
N SER A 149 2.42 -8.32 -6.64
CA SER A 149 3.80 -7.89 -6.86
C SER A 149 4.17 -6.77 -5.90
N GLN A 150 5.41 -6.70 -5.44
CA GLN A 150 5.90 -5.58 -4.65
C GLN A 150 6.09 -4.37 -5.58
N ASP A 151 5.53 -3.24 -5.17
CA ASP A 151 5.66 -1.95 -5.85
C ASP A 151 6.66 -1.05 -5.14
N LEU A 152 6.49 -0.92 -3.82
CA LEU A 152 7.36 -0.17 -2.92
C LEU A 152 7.96 -1.12 -1.91
N ASP A 153 9.22 -0.86 -1.59
CA ASP A 153 10.06 -1.61 -0.68
C ASP A 153 10.42 -0.66 0.46
N GLY A 154 10.21 -1.04 1.72
CA GLY A 154 10.39 -0.13 2.84
C GLY A 154 11.82 0.40 2.91
N ASP A 155 12.82 -0.47 2.85
CA ASP A 155 14.24 -0.10 2.93
C ASP A 155 14.93 0.03 1.54
N GLY A 156 14.29 -0.48 0.49
CA GLY A 156 14.76 -0.48 -0.90
C GLY A 156 15.74 -1.60 -1.25
N ASN A 157 15.91 -2.60 -0.38
CA ASN A 157 16.86 -3.71 -0.49
C ASN A 157 16.23 -5.08 -0.77
N ALA A 158 15.34 -5.18 -1.74
CA ALA A 158 15.15 -6.35 -2.60
C ALA A 158 15.36 -7.74 -1.96
N CYS A 159 14.32 -8.31 -1.35
CA CYS A 159 14.40 -9.67 -0.84
C CYS A 159 13.97 -10.76 -1.84
N ALA A 160 14.97 -11.47 -2.39
CA ALA A 160 14.76 -12.55 -3.36
C ALA A 160 14.29 -12.10 -4.77
N GLY A 161 14.64 -10.87 -5.15
CA GLY A 161 14.65 -10.39 -6.54
C GLY A 161 13.39 -9.65 -6.98
N ASN A 162 12.42 -9.48 -6.09
CA ASN A 162 11.62 -8.26 -6.05
C ASN A 162 12.55 -7.10 -5.62
N SER A 163 12.27 -5.90 -6.10
CA SER A 163 12.98 -4.69 -5.69
C SER A 163 12.02 -3.55 -5.95
N GLY A 164 11.16 -3.29 -4.98
CA GLY A 164 10.39 -2.05 -4.96
C GLY A 164 11.33 -0.85 -4.87
N TYR A 165 10.77 0.35 -4.98
CA TYR A 165 11.52 1.56 -4.66
C TYR A 165 11.52 1.77 -3.15
N GLY A 166 12.68 2.14 -2.59
CA GLY A 166 12.86 2.40 -1.17
C GLY A 166 12.02 3.54 -0.63
N LEU A 167 11.24 3.30 0.42
CA LEU A 167 10.54 4.32 1.21
C LEU A 167 11.44 4.98 2.26
N GLY A 168 12.62 4.40 2.54
CA GLY A 168 13.53 4.88 3.57
C GLY A 168 13.12 4.47 4.99
N LEU A 169 12.34 3.40 5.10
CA LEU A 169 11.91 2.77 6.34
C LEU A 169 12.97 1.77 6.82
N GLY A 170 13.05 1.58 8.13
CA GLY A 170 13.88 0.56 8.74
C GLY A 170 13.17 -0.79 8.78
N GLU A 171 13.72 -1.76 8.06
CA GLU A 171 13.28 -3.16 8.07
C GLU A 171 14.07 -4.00 9.10
N GLY A 172 13.47 -4.96 9.80
CA GLY A 172 14.03 -5.51 11.04
C GLY A 172 13.08 -6.02 12.13
N ALA A 173 13.48 -5.92 13.41
CA ALA A 173 12.70 -6.39 14.57
C ALA A 173 12.09 -5.24 15.40
N THR A 174 12.27 -4.00 14.96
CA THR A 174 11.84 -2.75 15.62
C THR A 174 11.19 -1.83 14.58
N LEU A 175 10.29 -2.42 13.80
CA LEU A 175 9.94 -2.02 12.43
C LEU A 175 9.14 -0.73 12.32
N ASP A 176 9.41 -0.01 11.24
CA ASP A 176 8.59 1.10 10.73
C ASP A 176 7.52 0.53 9.79
N GLY A 177 6.52 -0.16 10.37
CA GLY A 177 5.43 -0.75 9.58
C GLY A 177 4.50 0.34 9.02
N VAL A 178 4.08 0.21 7.78
CA VAL A 178 3.12 1.11 7.13
C VAL A 178 1.70 0.71 7.54
N ASP A 179 0.94 1.66 8.08
CA ASP A 179 -0.42 1.43 8.59
C ASP A 179 -1.47 2.44 8.12
N ALA A 180 -1.07 3.33 7.21
CA ALA A 180 -1.97 4.01 6.30
C ALA A 180 -1.18 4.49 5.08
N GLY A 181 -1.87 4.74 3.96
CA GLY A 181 -1.22 5.36 2.82
C GLY A 181 -2.18 5.79 1.74
N ASP A 182 -1.75 6.79 0.97
CA ASP A 182 -2.42 7.27 -0.24
C ASP A 182 -1.36 7.82 -1.20
N ARG A 183 -1.79 8.60 -2.19
CA ARG A 183 -0.98 9.25 -3.21
C ARG A 183 -0.21 10.43 -2.62
N ASP A 184 0.43 11.17 -3.50
CA ASP A 184 1.18 12.37 -3.18
C ASP A 184 0.26 13.50 -2.68
N PRO A 185 0.33 13.93 -1.40
CA PRO A 185 -0.52 15.00 -0.90
C PRO A 185 -0.39 16.28 -1.71
N CYS A 186 0.81 16.54 -2.25
CA CYS A 186 1.10 17.70 -3.10
C CYS A 186 0.22 17.83 -4.35
N GLN A 187 -0.37 16.72 -4.80
CA GLN A 187 -1.19 16.69 -6.00
C GLN A 187 -2.69 16.72 -5.70
N PHE A 188 -3.09 16.38 -4.48
CA PHE A 188 -4.50 16.09 -4.16
C PHE A 188 -5.04 16.95 -3.04
N VAL A 189 -4.28 17.16 -1.97
CA VAL A 189 -4.79 17.76 -0.73
C VAL A 189 -3.95 18.89 -0.17
N ASP A 190 -2.73 19.10 -0.64
CA ASP A 190 -1.82 20.20 -0.26
C ASP A 190 -1.17 20.73 -1.54
N ILE A 191 -1.92 21.51 -2.34
CA ILE A 191 -1.51 21.87 -3.70
C ILE A 191 -0.26 22.77 -3.68
N GLU A 192 -0.06 23.50 -2.59
CA GLU A 192 1.08 24.38 -2.39
C GLU A 192 2.31 23.65 -1.83
N CYS A 193 2.18 22.37 -1.44
CA CYS A 193 3.22 21.55 -0.81
C CYS A 193 3.81 22.22 0.45
N ASP A 194 2.99 22.92 1.23
CA ASP A 194 3.44 23.67 2.40
C ASP A 194 3.20 22.91 3.73
N GLY A 195 2.64 21.70 3.65
CA GLY A 195 2.29 20.83 4.76
C GLY A 195 0.98 21.19 5.44
N ILE A 196 0.16 22.04 4.81
CA ILE A 196 -1.18 22.42 5.28
C ILE A 196 -2.22 21.92 4.27
N PRO A 197 -3.18 21.07 4.67
CA PRO A 197 -4.20 20.60 3.75
C PRO A 197 -5.12 21.72 3.22
N ASP A 198 -5.13 21.90 1.90
CA ASP A 198 -6.05 22.73 1.10
C ASP A 198 -7.39 22.04 0.80
N ALA A 199 -7.42 20.71 0.92
CA ALA A 199 -8.61 19.90 0.67
C ALA A 199 -8.86 18.90 1.81
N PRO A 200 -10.06 18.29 1.88
CA PRO A 200 -10.36 17.30 2.90
C PRO A 200 -9.42 16.08 2.85
N ILE A 201 -9.01 15.61 4.02
CA ILE A 201 -8.31 14.33 4.22
C ILE A 201 -9.19 13.45 5.10
N TYR A 202 -9.40 12.22 4.66
CA TYR A 202 -10.23 11.23 5.33
C TYR A 202 -9.36 10.15 5.95
N PHE A 203 -9.64 9.75 7.18
CA PHE A 203 -8.77 8.81 7.90
C PHE A 203 -9.51 8.08 9.03
N ALA A 204 -8.89 7.01 9.54
CA ALA A 204 -9.27 6.37 10.78
C ALA A 204 -8.11 6.43 11.78
N LEU A 205 -8.42 6.34 13.07
CA LEU A 205 -7.42 6.38 14.14
C LEU A 205 -7.41 5.08 14.94
N ALA A 206 -6.24 4.67 15.41
CA ALA A 206 -6.07 3.51 16.26
C ALA A 206 -6.82 3.66 17.59
N ALA A 207 -7.17 2.53 18.21
CA ALA A 207 -7.72 2.52 19.56
C ALA A 207 -6.73 3.13 20.56
N GLY A 208 -7.19 4.11 21.34
CA GLY A 208 -6.36 4.82 22.32
C GLY A 208 -5.83 6.16 21.83
N SER A 209 -6.02 6.50 20.54
CA SER A 209 -5.74 7.81 19.98
C SER A 209 -6.50 8.91 20.75
N PRO A 210 -5.82 9.88 21.38
CA PRO A 210 -6.44 10.91 22.22
C PRO A 210 -7.50 11.76 21.49
N THR A 211 -7.36 12.00 20.17
CA THR A 211 -8.36 12.76 19.41
C THR A 211 -9.72 12.08 19.39
N LEU A 212 -9.79 10.74 19.41
CA LEU A 212 -11.07 10.02 19.40
C LEU A 212 -11.98 10.45 20.57
N ALA A 213 -11.40 10.65 21.75
CA ALA A 213 -12.14 11.11 22.91
C ALA A 213 -12.62 12.57 22.78
N LEU A 214 -11.83 13.43 22.12
CA LEU A 214 -12.16 14.85 21.93
C LEU A 214 -13.32 15.06 20.96
N VAL A 215 -13.39 14.25 19.90
CA VAL A 215 -14.42 14.37 18.85
C VAL A 215 -15.57 13.37 19.01
N GLU A 216 -15.61 12.68 20.16
CA GLU A 216 -16.62 11.65 20.49
C GLU A 216 -16.72 10.53 19.43
N ALA A 217 -15.58 10.14 18.87
CA ALA A 217 -15.46 9.09 17.86
C ALA A 217 -14.85 7.80 18.44
N THR A 218 -14.78 6.79 17.57
CA THR A 218 -14.28 5.44 17.81
C THR A 218 -13.35 5.03 16.67
N PRO A 219 -12.54 3.96 16.84
CA PRO A 219 -11.69 3.44 15.77
C PRO A 219 -12.43 2.91 14.54
N ALA A 220 -13.76 2.76 14.62
CA ALA A 220 -14.61 2.33 13.51
C ALA A 220 -15.26 3.49 12.75
N ASP A 221 -15.00 4.74 13.15
CA ASP A 221 -15.46 5.93 12.44
C ASP A 221 -14.40 6.38 11.43
N VAL A 222 -14.86 6.91 10.29
CA VAL A 222 -14.01 7.67 9.36
C VAL A 222 -14.12 9.14 9.73
N LEU A 223 -12.98 9.73 10.07
CA LEU A 223 -12.82 11.15 10.35
C LEU A 223 -12.47 11.90 9.07
N VAL A 224 -12.75 13.20 9.08
CA VAL A 224 -12.29 14.14 8.07
C VAL A 224 -11.68 15.37 8.73
N THR A 225 -10.56 15.83 8.18
CA THR A 225 -9.94 17.12 8.51
C THR A 225 -9.65 17.91 7.24
N GLY A 226 -9.18 19.16 7.36
CA GLY A 226 -8.87 20.04 6.23
C GLY A 226 -8.84 21.51 6.64
N PHE A 227 -9.44 22.40 5.84
CA PHE A 227 -9.42 23.88 5.95
C PHE A 227 -9.74 24.50 7.32
N GLN A 228 -10.29 23.75 8.28
CA GLN A 228 -10.64 24.22 9.63
C GLN A 228 -9.85 23.51 10.74
N PHE A 229 -8.92 22.62 10.38
CA PHE A 229 -8.04 21.81 11.21
C PHE A 229 -8.72 20.88 12.21
N VAL A 230 -9.93 21.15 12.70
CA VAL A 230 -10.58 20.32 13.71
C VAL A 230 -11.16 19.06 13.06
N PRO A 231 -10.69 17.85 13.41
CA PRO A 231 -11.27 16.62 12.89
C PRO A 231 -12.74 16.51 13.27
N SER A 232 -13.53 15.93 12.38
CA SER A 232 -14.93 15.60 12.65
C SER A 232 -15.29 14.26 12.04
N VAL A 233 -16.38 13.63 12.51
CA VAL A 233 -16.84 12.36 11.95
C VAL A 233 -17.46 12.60 10.58
N TYR A 234 -16.85 12.05 9.53
CA TYR A 234 -17.40 12.02 8.18
C TYR A 234 -18.38 10.86 8.01
N ALA A 235 -17.96 9.64 8.39
CA ALA A 235 -18.81 8.46 8.38
C ALA A 235 -18.72 7.73 9.73
N SER A 236 -19.85 7.63 10.43
CA SER A 236 -19.90 6.89 11.70
C SER A 236 -19.84 5.37 11.48
N ALA A 237 -19.36 4.63 12.47
CA ALA A 237 -19.38 3.18 12.52
C ALA A 237 -20.78 2.63 12.23
N ALA A 238 -21.81 3.25 12.83
CA ALA A 238 -23.20 2.86 12.62
C ALA A 238 -23.67 3.07 11.17
N SER A 239 -23.29 4.18 10.51
CA SER A 239 -23.60 4.41 9.10
C SER A 239 -22.84 3.47 8.15
N LEU A 240 -21.68 2.97 8.57
CA LEU A 240 -20.92 1.95 7.85
C LEU A 240 -21.45 0.53 8.09
N GLY A 241 -22.39 0.37 9.03
CA GLY A 241 -22.93 -0.93 9.44
C GLY A 241 -22.01 -1.73 10.38
N LEU A 242 -21.03 -1.05 10.98
CA LEU A 242 -20.10 -1.59 11.95
C LEU A 242 -20.70 -1.57 13.36
N VAL A 243 -20.12 -2.39 14.24
CA VAL A 243 -20.55 -2.55 15.63
C VAL A 243 -19.43 -2.18 16.59
N SER A 244 -19.78 -2.01 17.87
CA SER A 244 -18.80 -1.71 18.90
C SER A 244 -17.70 -2.79 18.97
N GLY A 245 -16.45 -2.35 18.93
CA GLY A 245 -15.27 -3.21 18.93
C GLY A 245 -14.66 -3.45 17.54
N ASP A 246 -15.30 -2.99 16.46
CA ASP A 246 -14.63 -2.90 15.16
C ASP A 246 -13.59 -1.76 15.17
N ALA A 247 -12.58 -1.89 14.31
CA ALA A 247 -11.60 -0.84 14.02
C ALA A 247 -11.28 -0.88 12.52
N ILE A 248 -11.26 0.28 11.85
CA ILE A 248 -10.87 0.39 10.45
C ILE A 248 -9.34 0.34 10.38
N ALA A 249 -8.83 -0.55 9.52
CA ALA A 249 -7.39 -0.79 9.36
C ALA A 249 -6.87 -0.42 7.96
N ALA A 250 -7.74 -0.06 7.03
CA ALA A 250 -7.37 0.51 5.74
C ALA A 250 -8.60 1.12 5.08
N LEU A 251 -8.43 2.13 4.23
CA LEU A 251 -9.52 2.89 3.62
C LEU A 251 -9.18 3.28 2.19
N CYS A 252 -10.15 3.13 1.30
CA CYS A 252 -10.24 3.88 0.06
C CYS A 252 -11.55 4.63 0.06
N LEU A 253 -11.55 5.89 -0.36
CA LEU A 253 -12.75 6.69 -0.53
C LEU A 253 -12.75 7.42 -1.88
N TYR A 254 -13.91 7.42 -2.52
CA TYR A 254 -14.30 8.44 -3.49
C TYR A 254 -15.47 9.19 -2.90
N GLU A 255 -15.22 10.47 -2.63
CA GLU A 255 -16.20 11.40 -2.13
C GLU A 255 -16.73 12.24 -3.31
N ASN A 256 -18.04 12.46 -3.37
CA ASN A 256 -18.69 13.07 -4.54
C ASN A 256 -18.54 14.60 -4.63
N GLY A 257 -17.94 15.24 -3.61
CA GLY A 257 -17.72 16.68 -3.48
C GLY A 257 -18.80 17.43 -2.67
N ASP A 258 -19.76 16.73 -2.05
CA ASP A 258 -20.80 17.33 -1.22
C ASP A 258 -20.43 17.43 0.28
N GLY A 259 -19.35 16.77 0.68
CA GLY A 259 -18.80 16.78 2.04
C GLY A 259 -19.61 15.96 3.05
N VAL A 260 -20.52 15.10 2.60
CA VAL A 260 -21.43 14.32 3.45
C VAL A 260 -21.42 12.87 3.03
N PHE A 261 -21.10 11.97 3.97
CA PHE A 261 -21.15 10.54 3.69
C PHE A 261 -22.57 10.08 3.28
N GLY A 262 -22.68 9.51 2.08
CA GLY A 262 -23.95 9.17 1.45
C GLY A 262 -23.87 8.03 0.44
N SER A 263 -24.95 7.85 -0.31
CA SER A 263 -25.07 6.77 -1.31
C SER A 263 -24.30 7.00 -2.59
N ASP A 264 -23.87 8.25 -2.82
CA ASP A 264 -23.13 8.65 -4.00
C ASP A 264 -21.60 8.51 -3.80
N ASP A 265 -21.17 8.26 -2.57
CA ASP A 265 -19.78 7.94 -2.24
C ASP A 265 -19.48 6.47 -2.49
N GLN A 266 -18.22 6.19 -2.82
CA GLN A 266 -17.72 4.82 -2.90
C GLN A 266 -16.65 4.63 -1.86
N MET A 267 -16.82 3.61 -1.03
CA MET A 267 -15.87 3.32 0.04
C MET A 267 -15.58 1.83 0.06
N LEU A 268 -14.28 1.51 0.15
CA LEU A 268 -13.77 0.19 0.47
C LEU A 268 -12.88 0.29 1.69
N PHE A 269 -12.94 -0.69 2.57
CA PHE A 269 -12.11 -0.69 3.78
C PHE A 269 -11.80 -2.10 4.25
N SER A 270 -10.71 -2.25 5.02
CA SER A 270 -10.44 -3.45 5.82
C SER A 270 -10.77 -3.17 7.29
N LEU A 271 -10.92 -4.24 8.07
CA LEU A 271 -11.08 -4.13 9.52
C LEU A 271 -9.91 -4.81 10.22
N GLY A 272 -9.47 -4.21 11.33
CA GLY A 272 -8.45 -4.79 12.19
C GLY A 272 -8.87 -6.16 12.73
N LYS A 273 -7.89 -7.01 13.00
CA LYS A 273 -8.15 -8.36 13.50
C LYS A 273 -8.94 -8.39 14.80
N GLY A 274 -9.90 -9.32 14.83
CA GLY A 274 -10.79 -9.48 15.98
C GLY A 274 -12.04 -8.60 15.92
N SER A 275 -12.16 -7.73 14.91
CA SER A 275 -13.37 -6.95 14.65
C SER A 275 -14.63 -7.83 14.59
N PRO A 276 -15.62 -7.63 15.47
CA PRO A 276 -16.81 -8.47 15.55
C PRO A 276 -17.60 -8.57 14.24
N SER A 277 -17.62 -7.52 13.41
CA SER A 277 -18.32 -7.52 12.12
C SER A 277 -17.78 -8.55 11.13
N LEU A 278 -16.48 -8.90 11.22
CA LEU A 278 -15.89 -9.95 10.38
C LEU A 278 -16.51 -11.32 10.64
N VAL A 279 -16.89 -11.62 11.89
CA VAL A 279 -17.53 -12.90 12.27
C VAL A 279 -18.87 -13.06 11.56
N GLY A 280 -19.68 -12.01 11.54
CA GLY A 280 -21.00 -12.01 10.89
C GLY A 280 -20.95 -12.21 9.38
N LEU A 281 -19.85 -11.76 8.74
CA LEU A 281 -19.64 -11.84 7.30
C LEU A 281 -18.84 -13.08 6.87
N ASN A 282 -18.34 -13.87 7.83
CA ASN A 282 -17.33 -14.89 7.58
C ASN A 282 -16.12 -14.32 6.79
N GLY A 283 -15.69 -13.13 7.20
CA GLY A 283 -14.52 -12.42 6.70
C GLY A 283 -13.31 -12.60 7.61
N ASP A 284 -12.18 -12.08 7.16
CA ASP A 284 -10.88 -12.05 7.83
C ASP A 284 -10.30 -10.61 7.80
N ALA A 285 -9.19 -10.36 8.49
CA ALA A 285 -8.63 -9.01 8.61
C ALA A 285 -8.10 -8.46 7.27
N ALA A 286 -7.73 -9.34 6.33
CA ALA A 286 -7.37 -8.99 4.97
C ALA A 286 -8.57 -8.94 3.99
N SER A 287 -9.80 -9.07 4.49
CA SER A 287 -11.01 -8.94 3.68
C SER A 287 -11.33 -7.47 3.41
N ILE A 288 -11.73 -7.18 2.17
CA ILE A 288 -12.17 -5.84 1.75
C ILE A 288 -13.70 -5.78 1.80
N LEU A 289 -14.20 -4.80 2.54
CA LEU A 289 -15.61 -4.57 2.81
C LEU A 289 -16.11 -3.30 2.13
N ALA A 290 -17.44 -3.15 2.05
CA ALA A 290 -18.09 -1.91 1.62
C ALA A 290 -19.30 -1.59 2.50
N PRO A 291 -19.61 -0.30 2.72
CA PRO A 291 -20.76 0.13 3.52
C PRO A 291 -22.08 0.10 2.70
N GLY A 292 -23.18 0.53 3.33
CA GLY A 292 -24.57 0.39 2.86
C GLY A 292 -25.29 -0.64 3.72
N PRO A 293 -25.71 -1.81 3.20
CA PRO A 293 -25.56 -3.01 3.99
C PRO A 293 -24.07 -3.39 3.99
N LEU A 294 -23.47 -3.49 5.18
CA LEU A 294 -22.12 -3.99 5.33
C LEU A 294 -21.99 -5.34 4.62
N ARG A 295 -21.03 -5.44 3.70
CA ARG A 295 -20.83 -6.65 2.89
C ARG A 295 -19.36 -6.90 2.60
N LEU A 296 -19.03 -8.18 2.45
CA LEU A 296 -17.76 -8.65 1.94
C LEU A 296 -17.69 -8.43 0.42
N VAL A 297 -16.70 -7.66 -0.04
CA VAL A 297 -16.45 -7.40 -1.47
C VAL A 297 -15.38 -8.35 -2.00
N TYR A 298 -14.23 -8.40 -1.33
CA TYR A 298 -13.12 -9.29 -1.66
C TYR A 298 -12.64 -10.03 -0.40
N ARG A 299 -12.26 -11.30 -0.56
CA ARG A 299 -11.57 -12.08 0.47
C ARG A 299 -10.06 -11.87 0.36
N ALA A 300 -9.33 -12.18 1.43
CA ALA A 300 -7.87 -12.15 1.46
C ALA A 300 -7.21 -12.83 0.25
N ASP A 301 -7.76 -13.98 -0.18
CA ASP A 301 -7.20 -14.75 -1.29
C ASP A 301 -7.11 -13.93 -2.58
N LYS A 302 -8.05 -13.03 -2.87
CA LYS A 302 -8.03 -12.18 -4.05
C LYS A 302 -6.85 -11.22 -4.09
N LEU A 303 -6.36 -10.77 -2.94
CA LEU A 303 -5.15 -9.96 -2.81
C LEU A 303 -3.86 -10.79 -2.84
N GLY A 304 -3.96 -12.12 -2.93
CA GLY A 304 -2.81 -13.01 -2.77
C GLY A 304 -2.40 -13.21 -1.31
N LEU A 305 -3.34 -13.05 -0.37
CA LEU A 305 -3.12 -13.16 1.08
C LEU A 305 -3.78 -14.41 1.66
N LEU A 306 -3.27 -14.86 2.81
CA LEU A 306 -3.91 -15.90 3.61
C LEU A 306 -5.00 -15.28 4.51
N PRO A 307 -6.03 -16.05 4.94
CA PRO A 307 -7.04 -15.55 5.89
C PRO A 307 -6.50 -15.15 7.27
N SER A 308 -5.22 -15.46 7.57
CA SER A 308 -4.55 -15.05 8.79
C SER A 308 -3.80 -13.71 8.68
N ASP A 309 -3.63 -13.22 7.45
CA ASP A 309 -2.92 -11.99 7.14
C ASP A 309 -3.86 -10.78 7.39
N GLU A 310 -3.27 -9.60 7.48
CA GLU A 310 -3.96 -8.34 7.80
C GLU A 310 -3.57 -7.30 6.75
N VAL A 311 -4.52 -6.45 6.34
CA VAL A 311 -4.28 -5.33 5.42
C VAL A 311 -4.28 -4.05 6.26
N ASP A 312 -3.13 -3.40 6.29
CA ASP A 312 -2.85 -2.25 7.17
C ASP A 312 -2.82 -0.92 6.38
N ALA A 313 -2.74 -0.96 5.05
CA ALA A 313 -2.99 0.20 4.21
C ALA A 313 -3.65 -0.26 2.90
N LEU A 314 -4.45 0.59 2.27
CA LEU A 314 -5.16 0.26 1.04
C LEU A 314 -5.27 1.49 0.15
N LEU A 315 -4.84 1.37 -1.10
CA LEU A 315 -5.02 2.37 -2.13
C LEU A 315 -5.75 1.74 -3.30
N CYS A 316 -6.93 2.28 -3.59
CA CYS A 316 -7.72 1.87 -4.73
C CYS A 316 -7.31 2.77 -5.89
N SER A 317 -6.88 2.17 -7.00
CA SER A 317 -6.46 2.94 -8.17
C SER A 317 -6.84 2.21 -9.45
N THR A 318 -7.00 2.99 -10.52
CA THR A 318 -7.17 2.40 -11.85
C THR A 318 -5.81 2.13 -12.49
N ALA A 319 -5.74 1.12 -13.36
CA ALA A 319 -4.50 0.69 -14.01
C ALA A 319 -3.79 1.81 -14.82
N SER A 320 -4.49 2.88 -15.17
CA SER A 320 -3.92 4.06 -15.85
C SER A 320 -3.14 4.99 -14.92
N ASP A 321 -3.47 5.03 -13.62
CA ASP A 321 -2.82 5.93 -12.66
C ASP A 321 -1.53 5.31 -12.12
N VAL A 322 -1.48 3.97 -11.98
CA VAL A 322 -0.32 3.26 -11.42
C VAL A 322 0.92 3.25 -12.33
N GLN A 323 0.79 3.67 -13.59
CA GLN A 323 1.93 3.77 -14.50
C GLN A 323 2.60 5.15 -14.52
N ARG A 324 2.03 6.15 -13.84
CA ARG A 324 2.68 7.45 -13.70
C ARG A 324 3.32 7.52 -12.32
N LEU A 325 4.50 6.89 -12.19
CA LEU A 325 5.50 7.39 -11.25
C LEU A 325 5.74 8.85 -11.65
N TYR A 326 5.16 9.79 -10.91
CA TYR A 326 5.47 11.19 -11.09
C TYR A 326 6.88 11.39 -10.54
N LEU A 327 7.85 11.58 -11.42
CA LEU A 327 9.01 12.38 -11.04
C LEU A 327 8.43 13.78 -10.75
N PRO A 328 8.73 14.41 -9.61
CA PRO A 328 8.30 15.75 -9.33
C PRO A 328 8.96 16.58 -10.43
N GLU A 329 8.18 17.45 -11.05
CA GLU A 329 8.78 18.67 -11.54
C GLU A 329 9.35 19.37 -10.31
N ILE A 330 10.64 19.16 -10.05
CA ILE A 330 11.40 19.99 -9.11
C ILE A 330 11.31 21.41 -9.69
N GLN A 331 10.30 22.16 -9.28
CA GLN A 331 10.26 23.60 -9.50
C GLN A 331 11.38 24.18 -8.63
N ARG A 332 12.52 24.45 -9.29
CA ARG A 332 13.63 25.20 -8.72
C ARG A 332 13.31 26.68 -8.66
#